data_AF-A0A9X3QXJ8-F1
#
_entry.id   AF-A0A9X3QXJ8-F1
#
_cell.length_a   1.000
_cell.length_b   1.000
_cell.length_c   1.000
_cell.angle_alpha   90.00
_cell.angle_beta   90.00
_cell.angle_gamma   90.00
#
_symmetry.space_group_name_H-M   'P 1'
#
loop_
_entity.id
_entity.type
_entity.pdbx_description
1 polymer ?
#
loop_
_entity_poly.entity_id
_entity_poly.type
_entity_poly.pdbx_seq_one_letter_code
_entity_poly.pdbx_strand_id
1 'polypeptide(L)'
;MDSRKLDLGMNGMSIENGDNSIKVDEASLKGFDWSSSIKAISELAGLDDTEIETFPFNRLIPELGTIRVGGINVDVAAPEKSDEEANEETKGTPERVKFTLKNFEMGLTKPFNGIPTDITIRQDDLTLPIPADSSEEVLVEARKLGIESLALSYGLSAGWDEPNNNLMIREISFSGKDIGSVNFSGLASGFTEEFFPFDIDRAQAALFGLAGREVKLTIKDEGLMAKAIKLYSLENHMSEAEVRATLTLVANALLQQVAAEQPKLQNAVEALGRFISTPETLTVTAKSTGANGLGLLDLVAASDNPMLLLDKVDIQATAE
;
A
#
# COMPACT_ATOMS: atom_id res chain seq x y z
N MET A 1 8.85 -34.86 11.91
CA MET A 1 8.30 -33.54 12.21
C MET A 1 9.36 -32.81 13.01
N ASP A 2 9.88 -31.71 12.48
CA ASP A 2 10.76 -30.84 13.25
C ASP A 2 9.88 -30.17 14.32
N SER A 3 10.03 -30.55 15.59
CA SER A 3 9.16 -30.08 16.69
C SER A 3 9.30 -28.59 16.99
N ARG A 4 10.14 -27.89 16.23
CA ARG A 4 10.46 -26.47 16.38
C ARG A 4 9.70 -25.55 15.44
N LYS A 5 8.97 -26.11 14.48
CA LYS A 5 8.17 -25.37 13.50
C LYS A 5 6.70 -25.69 13.63
N LEU A 6 5.86 -24.70 13.38
CA LEU A 6 4.41 -24.82 13.43
C LEU A 6 3.77 -24.24 12.17
N ASP A 7 2.96 -25.06 11.50
CA ASP A 7 2.02 -24.62 10.48
C ASP A 7 0.60 -24.95 10.96
N LEU A 8 -0.29 -23.97 10.93
CA LEU A 8 -1.71 -24.12 11.25
C LEU A 8 -2.57 -23.73 10.03
N GLY A 9 -3.68 -24.43 9.85
CA GLY A 9 -4.66 -24.12 8.82
C GLY A 9 -6.07 -24.45 9.30
N MET A 10 -7.00 -23.58 8.95
CA MET A 10 -8.43 -23.72 9.16
C MET A 10 -9.11 -23.48 7.81
N ASN A 11 -10.01 -24.38 7.43
CA ASN A 11 -10.81 -24.26 6.21
C ASN A 11 -12.28 -24.14 6.62
N GLY A 12 -12.88 -22.98 6.34
CA GLY A 12 -14.28 -22.70 6.56
C GLY A 12 -14.66 -22.48 8.03
N MET A 13 -15.19 -21.31 8.34
CA MET A 13 -15.93 -20.99 9.56
C MET A 13 -17.16 -20.19 9.17
N SER A 14 -18.33 -20.52 9.75
CA SER A 14 -19.57 -19.78 9.54
C SER A 14 -20.31 -19.64 10.88
N ILE A 15 -20.76 -18.42 11.18
CA ILE A 15 -21.67 -18.12 12.29
C ILE A 15 -22.90 -17.47 11.69
N GLU A 16 -24.06 -18.08 11.90
CA GLU A 16 -25.34 -17.61 11.34
C GLU A 16 -26.38 -17.49 12.47
N ASN A 17 -27.14 -16.40 12.49
CA ASN A 17 -28.25 -16.18 13.41
C ASN A 17 -29.35 -15.36 12.72
N GLY A 18 -30.42 -16.03 12.28
CA GLY A 18 -31.43 -15.43 11.43
C GLY A 18 -30.80 -14.92 10.12
N ASP A 19 -31.02 -13.65 9.80
CA ASP A 19 -30.44 -13.01 8.62
C ASP A 19 -28.99 -12.54 8.83
N ASN A 20 -28.41 -12.70 10.03
CA ASN A 20 -27.03 -12.30 10.30
C ASN A 20 -26.08 -13.44 9.96
N SER A 21 -24.99 -13.13 9.23
CA SER A 21 -23.97 -14.11 8.89
C SER A 21 -22.56 -13.52 8.95
N ILE A 22 -21.61 -14.33 9.44
CA ILE A 22 -20.17 -14.08 9.39
C ILE A 22 -19.52 -15.35 8.86
N LYS A 23 -18.79 -15.24 7.75
CA LYS A 23 -18.08 -16.36 7.10
C LYS A 23 -16.60 -16.03 6.93
N VAL A 24 -15.76 -17.06 7.04
CA VAL A 24 -14.33 -17.03 6.76
C VAL A 24 -13.99 -18.31 6.01
N ASP A 25 -13.52 -18.20 4.77
CA ASP A 25 -13.21 -19.37 3.92
C ASP A 25 -11.91 -20.08 4.36
N GLU A 26 -10.90 -19.32 4.75
CA GLU A 26 -9.63 -19.88 5.24
C GLU A 26 -8.95 -18.99 6.28
N ALA A 27 -8.22 -19.61 7.20
CA ALA A 27 -7.21 -18.94 8.01
C ALA A 27 -5.97 -19.84 8.13
N SER A 28 -4.77 -19.29 8.02
CA SER A 28 -3.54 -20.06 8.17
C SER A 28 -2.41 -19.27 8.81
N LEU A 29 -1.52 -20.00 9.46
CA LEU A 29 -0.23 -19.57 9.95
C LEU A 29 0.82 -20.51 9.34
N LYS A 30 1.80 -19.98 8.62
CA LYS A 30 2.85 -20.78 7.99
C LYS A 30 4.22 -20.25 8.35
N GLY A 31 5.16 -21.15 8.60
CA GLY A 31 6.56 -20.80 8.84
C GLY A 31 6.83 -20.21 10.22
N PHE A 32 5.95 -20.45 11.20
CA PHE A 32 6.25 -20.11 12.58
C PHE A 32 7.41 -20.99 13.08
N ASP A 33 8.44 -20.38 13.68
CA ASP A 33 9.64 -21.09 14.16
C ASP A 33 10.07 -20.56 15.54
N TRP A 34 10.02 -21.43 16.56
CA TRP A 34 10.47 -21.13 17.93
C TRP A 34 11.89 -21.67 18.22
N SER A 35 12.67 -22.05 17.20
CA SER A 35 14.05 -22.53 17.37
C SER A 35 14.94 -21.52 18.07
N SER A 36 14.84 -20.23 17.69
CA SER A 36 15.57 -19.12 18.33
C SER A 36 15.19 -19.00 19.80
N SER A 37 13.88 -18.98 20.10
CA SER A 37 13.35 -18.86 21.45
C SER A 37 13.81 -20.00 22.35
N ILE A 38 13.73 -21.25 21.89
CA ILE A 38 14.17 -22.42 22.69
C ILE A 38 15.67 -22.34 22.97
N LYS A 39 16.49 -21.95 21.97
CA LYS A 39 17.92 -21.78 22.16
C LYS A 39 18.22 -20.69 23.19
N ALA A 40 17.56 -19.54 23.08
CA ALA A 40 17.71 -18.41 23.99
C ALA A 40 17.27 -18.76 25.42
N ILE A 41 16.16 -19.49 25.61
CA ILE A 41 15.73 -19.99 26.93
C ILE A 41 16.77 -20.95 27.52
N SER A 42 17.32 -21.84 26.70
CA SER A 42 18.37 -22.77 27.14
C SER A 42 19.66 -22.07 27.54
N GLU A 43 20.03 -20.99 26.84
CA GLU A 43 21.17 -20.13 27.22
C GLU A 43 20.88 -19.43 28.55
N LEU A 44 19.71 -18.78 28.66
CA LEU A 44 19.29 -18.03 29.86
C LEU A 44 19.28 -18.89 31.13
N ALA A 45 18.84 -20.15 31.03
CA ALA A 45 18.81 -21.07 32.17
C ALA A 45 20.21 -21.42 32.75
N GLY A 46 21.27 -21.14 32.00
CA GLY A 46 22.66 -21.37 32.42
C GLY A 46 23.40 -20.13 32.92
N LEU A 47 22.76 -18.96 32.91
CA LEU A 47 23.37 -17.68 33.27
C LEU A 47 23.17 -17.34 34.76
N ASP A 48 24.11 -16.61 35.34
CA ASP A 48 23.96 -15.98 36.65
C ASP A 48 23.24 -14.61 36.59
N ASP A 49 22.93 -14.02 37.74
CA ASP A 49 22.17 -12.75 37.83
C ASP A 49 22.86 -11.61 37.05
N THR A 50 24.19 -11.52 37.11
CA THR A 50 24.97 -10.50 36.39
C THR A 50 24.99 -10.72 34.89
N GLU A 51 25.03 -11.98 34.45
CA GLU A 51 24.97 -12.33 33.04
C GLU A 51 23.58 -12.09 32.44
N ILE A 52 22.52 -12.35 33.22
CA ILE A 52 21.12 -12.09 32.83
C ILE A 52 20.88 -10.60 32.55
N GLU A 53 21.48 -9.69 33.31
CA GLU A 53 21.34 -8.23 33.10
C GLU A 53 21.77 -7.77 31.69
N THR A 54 22.70 -8.50 31.07
CA THR A 54 23.20 -8.19 29.72
C THR A 54 22.63 -9.09 28.63
N PHE A 55 21.70 -9.98 28.97
CA PHE A 55 21.14 -10.94 28.04
C PHE A 55 20.30 -10.27 26.94
N PRO A 56 20.49 -10.63 25.66
CA PRO A 56 19.69 -10.11 24.55
C PRO A 56 18.30 -10.77 24.51
N PHE A 57 17.36 -10.25 25.31
CA PHE A 57 15.99 -10.77 25.43
C PHE A 57 15.20 -10.79 24.12
N ASN A 58 15.59 -9.98 23.14
CA ASN A 58 15.03 -10.02 21.80
C ASN A 58 15.23 -11.37 21.07
N ARG A 59 16.22 -12.18 21.48
CA ARG A 59 16.40 -13.55 20.96
C ARG A 59 15.29 -14.52 21.39
N LEU A 60 14.47 -14.15 22.38
CA LEU A 60 13.31 -14.94 22.80
C LEU A 60 12.14 -14.80 21.82
N ILE A 61 12.17 -13.80 20.94
CA ILE A 61 11.11 -13.57 19.96
C ILE A 61 11.22 -14.64 18.85
N PRO A 62 10.15 -15.42 18.60
CA PRO A 62 10.14 -16.42 17.55
C PRO A 62 10.01 -15.76 16.16
N GLU A 63 10.31 -16.51 15.11
CA GLU A 63 9.89 -16.13 13.77
C GLU A 63 8.39 -16.39 13.64
N LEU A 64 7.61 -15.33 13.37
CA LEU A 64 6.16 -15.41 13.29
C LEU A 64 5.67 -16.04 11.98
N GLY A 65 6.47 -15.97 10.92
CA GLY A 65 6.12 -16.49 9.61
C GLY A 65 5.06 -15.62 8.91
N THR A 66 4.10 -16.28 8.27
CA THR A 66 3.04 -15.65 7.49
C THR A 66 1.67 -16.02 8.04
N ILE A 67 0.87 -15.01 8.39
CA ILE A 67 -0.54 -15.12 8.72
C ILE A 67 -1.35 -14.78 7.47
N ARG A 68 -2.38 -15.58 7.18
CA ARG A 68 -3.31 -15.32 6.09
C ARG A 68 -4.73 -15.62 6.51
N VAL A 69 -5.66 -14.74 6.14
CA VAL A 69 -7.11 -14.92 6.30
C VAL A 69 -7.78 -14.63 4.97
N GLY A 70 -8.56 -15.57 4.45
CA GLY A 70 -9.20 -15.49 3.14
C GLY A 70 -10.71 -15.63 3.22
N GLY A 71 -11.40 -14.95 2.31
CA GLY A 71 -12.86 -15.05 2.11
C GLY A 71 -13.67 -14.65 3.34
N ILE A 72 -13.41 -13.47 3.91
CA ILE A 72 -14.26 -12.91 4.96
C ILE A 72 -15.53 -12.35 4.30
N ASN A 73 -16.69 -12.71 4.83
CA ASN A 73 -17.98 -12.14 4.42
C ASN A 73 -18.81 -11.85 5.67
N VAL A 74 -19.18 -10.59 5.85
CA VAL A 74 -19.97 -10.11 6.98
C VAL A 74 -21.25 -9.48 6.46
N ASP A 75 -22.38 -9.91 7.01
CA ASP A 75 -23.68 -9.30 6.81
C ASP A 75 -24.45 -9.36 8.13
N VAL A 76 -24.43 -8.27 8.90
CA VAL A 76 -25.04 -8.20 10.23
C VAL A 76 -25.85 -6.92 10.41
N ALA A 77 -26.94 -6.99 11.18
CA ALA A 77 -27.66 -5.80 11.63
C ALA A 77 -26.76 -4.94 12.54
N ALA A 78 -26.68 -3.64 12.26
CA ALA A 78 -26.04 -2.67 13.15
C ALA A 78 -26.80 -2.63 14.49
N PRO A 79 -26.11 -2.36 15.61
CA PRO A 79 -26.77 -2.12 16.88
C PRO A 79 -27.77 -0.97 16.75
N GLU A 80 -28.92 -1.07 17.44
CA GLU A 80 -29.95 -0.03 17.43
C GLU A 80 -29.35 1.30 17.90
N LYS A 81 -29.46 2.35 17.07
CA LYS A 81 -29.16 3.72 17.48
C LYS A 81 -30.17 4.10 18.58
N SER A 82 -29.70 4.78 19.63
CA SER A 82 -30.57 5.25 20.70
C SER A 82 -31.67 6.20 20.17
N ASP A 83 -32.82 6.27 20.84
CA ASP A 83 -33.98 7.09 20.42
C ASP A 83 -33.64 8.59 20.20
N GLU A 84 -32.54 9.08 20.77
CA GLU A 84 -32.07 10.46 20.63
C GLU A 84 -31.30 10.73 19.31
N GLU A 85 -30.84 9.67 18.63
CA GLU A 85 -30.06 9.73 17.38
C GLU A 85 -30.83 9.20 16.15
N ALA A 86 -32.05 8.70 16.37
CA ALA A 86 -32.90 8.14 15.33
C ALA A 86 -33.73 9.23 14.63
N ASN A 87 -33.44 9.53 13.36
CA ASN A 87 -34.36 10.30 12.52
C ASN A 87 -35.63 9.48 12.27
N GLU A 88 -36.80 10.14 12.25
CA GLU A 88 -38.13 9.53 12.03
C GLU A 88 -38.21 8.62 10.78
N GLU A 89 -37.31 8.77 9.81
CA GLU A 89 -37.23 7.98 8.57
C GLU A 89 -36.55 6.61 8.71
N THR A 90 -35.87 6.30 9.83
CA THR A 90 -35.17 5.01 10.07
C THR A 90 -35.86 4.09 11.08
N LYS A 91 -37.06 4.43 11.54
CA LYS A 91 -37.87 3.59 12.43
C LYS A 91 -38.30 2.30 11.72
N GLY A 92 -37.61 1.19 12.00
CA GLY A 92 -38.12 -0.17 11.78
C GLY A 92 -37.22 -1.15 11.04
N THR A 93 -36.09 -0.72 10.45
CA THR A 93 -35.12 -1.63 9.82
C THR A 93 -33.72 -1.24 10.25
N PRO A 94 -33.00 -2.08 11.02
CA PRO A 94 -31.64 -1.78 11.42
C PRO A 94 -30.75 -1.69 10.18
N GLU A 95 -29.96 -0.61 10.10
CA GLU A 95 -28.91 -0.43 9.10
C GLU A 95 -28.01 -1.68 9.09
N ARG A 96 -27.69 -2.24 7.92
CA ARG A 96 -26.92 -3.49 7.84
C ARG A 96 -25.46 -3.19 7.52
N VAL A 97 -24.55 -3.72 8.34
CA VAL A 97 -23.12 -3.70 8.07
C VAL A 97 -22.80 -4.86 7.14
N LYS A 98 -22.45 -4.53 5.89
CA LYS A 98 -22.09 -5.51 4.85
C LYS A 98 -20.71 -5.22 4.30
N PHE A 99 -19.83 -6.22 4.30
CA PHE A 99 -18.56 -6.15 3.57
C PHE A 99 -18.04 -7.54 3.23
N THR A 100 -17.21 -7.62 2.20
CA THR A 100 -16.42 -8.81 1.90
C THR A 100 -14.95 -8.46 1.82
N LEU A 101 -14.08 -9.41 2.17
CA LEU A 101 -12.64 -9.30 1.98
C LEU A 101 -12.14 -10.62 1.41
N LYS A 102 -11.51 -10.56 0.23
CA LYS A 102 -11.03 -11.77 -0.44
C LYS A 102 -9.81 -12.35 0.26
N ASN A 103 -8.86 -11.51 0.65
CA ASN A 103 -7.63 -11.97 1.28
C ASN A 103 -6.99 -10.86 2.13
N PHE A 104 -6.48 -11.26 3.29
CA PHE A 104 -5.53 -10.51 4.09
C PHE A 104 -4.33 -11.39 4.37
N GLU A 105 -3.13 -10.90 4.10
CA GLU A 105 -1.87 -11.60 4.34
C GLU A 105 -0.89 -10.67 5.05
N MET A 106 -0.21 -11.21 6.07
CA MET A 106 0.86 -10.52 6.79
C MET A 106 2.01 -11.50 7.01
N GLY A 107 3.12 -11.29 6.30
CA GLY A 107 4.38 -11.98 6.48
C GLY A 107 5.38 -11.11 7.22
N LEU A 108 5.87 -11.59 8.36
CA LEU A 108 6.90 -10.95 9.18
C LEU A 108 8.02 -11.96 9.41
N THR A 109 9.05 -11.93 8.57
CA THR A 109 10.04 -13.01 8.45
C THR A 109 11.47 -12.51 8.58
N LYS A 110 12.41 -13.45 8.72
CA LYS A 110 13.85 -13.19 8.83
C LYS A 110 14.18 -12.18 9.95
N PRO A 111 13.82 -12.45 11.21
CA PRO A 111 14.07 -11.51 12.29
C PRO A 111 15.57 -11.26 12.49
N PHE A 112 15.97 -10.00 12.51
CA PHE A 112 17.27 -9.56 13.01
C PHE A 112 17.04 -8.89 14.35
N ASN A 113 17.67 -9.41 15.41
CA ASN A 113 17.45 -8.89 16.77
C ASN A 113 15.96 -8.84 17.17
N GLY A 114 15.17 -9.83 16.74
CA GLY A 114 13.74 -9.94 17.01
C GLY A 114 12.84 -9.01 16.18
N ILE A 115 13.42 -8.19 15.30
CA ILE A 115 12.71 -7.27 14.41
C ILE A 115 12.70 -7.86 12.99
N PRO A 116 11.53 -8.04 12.35
CA PRO A 116 11.45 -8.58 10.99
C PRO A 116 12.25 -7.73 9.98
N THR A 117 13.10 -8.39 9.19
CA THR A 117 13.84 -7.72 8.11
C THR A 117 13.17 -7.88 6.76
N ASP A 118 12.16 -8.73 6.64
CA ASP A 118 11.35 -8.92 5.45
C ASP A 118 9.87 -8.90 5.82
N ILE A 119 9.17 -7.90 5.28
CA ILE A 119 7.76 -7.62 5.56
C ILE A 119 6.94 -7.76 4.27
N THR A 120 5.75 -8.33 4.41
CA THR A 120 4.70 -8.30 3.39
C THR A 120 3.37 -8.11 4.08
N ILE A 121 2.58 -7.14 3.64
CA ILE A 121 1.21 -6.88 4.07
C ILE A 121 0.39 -6.73 2.81
N ARG A 122 -0.67 -7.54 2.66
CA ARG A 122 -1.53 -7.52 1.47
C ARG A 122 -2.98 -7.63 1.89
N GLN A 123 -3.80 -6.74 1.36
CA GLN A 123 -5.25 -6.78 1.47
C GLN A 123 -5.81 -6.75 0.05
N ASP A 124 -6.60 -7.76 -0.31
CA ASP A 124 -7.21 -7.87 -1.64
C ASP A 124 -8.73 -7.76 -1.56
N ASP A 125 -9.29 -6.95 -2.46
CA ASP A 125 -10.71 -6.84 -2.75
C ASP A 125 -11.58 -6.67 -1.49
N LEU A 126 -11.23 -5.72 -0.60
CA LEU A 126 -12.14 -5.26 0.44
C LEU A 126 -13.31 -4.53 -0.23
N THR A 127 -14.48 -5.17 -0.25
CA THR A 127 -15.66 -4.68 -0.95
C THR A 127 -16.69 -4.15 0.04
N LEU A 128 -17.08 -2.89 -0.14
CA LEU A 128 -18.11 -2.18 0.60
C LEU A 128 -19.23 -1.77 -0.36
N PRO A 129 -20.48 -2.21 -0.17
CA PRO A 129 -21.59 -1.75 -1.00
C PRO A 129 -21.90 -0.28 -0.74
N ILE A 130 -22.27 0.47 -1.78
CA ILE A 130 -22.77 1.84 -1.63
C ILE A 130 -24.27 1.79 -1.31
N PRO A 131 -24.75 2.33 -0.17
CA PRO A 131 -26.17 2.31 0.17
C PRO A 131 -27.02 3.06 -0.86
N ALA A 132 -28.12 2.42 -1.31
CA ALA A 132 -28.98 2.97 -2.35
C ALA A 132 -29.79 4.19 -1.88
N ASP A 133 -30.04 4.27 -0.59
CA ASP A 133 -30.79 5.28 0.15
C ASP A 133 -29.89 6.36 0.78
N SER A 134 -28.57 6.30 0.57
CA SER A 134 -27.68 7.34 1.06
C SER A 134 -28.04 8.71 0.48
N SER A 135 -28.16 9.69 1.37
CA SER A 135 -28.35 11.10 1.05
C SER A 135 -27.02 11.86 0.89
N GLU A 136 -25.88 11.20 1.14
CA GLU A 136 -24.56 11.80 0.97
C GLU A 136 -24.27 12.04 -0.51
N GLU A 137 -24.02 13.31 -0.86
CA GLU A 137 -23.82 13.75 -2.25
C GLU A 137 -22.74 12.93 -2.96
N VAL A 138 -21.62 12.67 -2.30
CA VAL A 138 -20.51 11.86 -2.84
C VAL A 138 -20.94 10.44 -3.23
N LEU A 139 -21.82 9.81 -2.45
CA LEU A 139 -22.32 8.45 -2.72
C LEU A 139 -23.41 8.45 -3.80
N VAL A 140 -24.22 9.52 -3.86
CA VAL A 140 -25.18 9.74 -4.96
C VAL A 140 -24.44 9.92 -6.29
N GLU A 141 -23.37 10.71 -6.31
CA GLU A 141 -22.54 10.94 -7.49
C GLU A 141 -21.79 9.68 -7.93
N ALA A 142 -21.18 8.96 -6.99
CA ALA A 142 -20.54 7.68 -7.27
C ALA A 142 -21.48 6.72 -8.02
N ARG A 143 -22.76 6.66 -7.59
CA ARG A 143 -23.79 5.86 -8.28
C ARG A 143 -24.14 6.39 -9.67
N LYS A 144 -24.21 7.71 -9.89
CA LYS A 144 -24.36 8.31 -11.24
C LYS A 144 -23.20 7.90 -12.18
N LEU A 145 -22.02 7.67 -11.62
CA LEU A 145 -20.83 7.18 -12.31
C LEU A 145 -20.77 5.64 -12.44
N GLY A 146 -21.84 4.93 -12.05
CA GLY A 146 -21.95 3.48 -12.14
C GLY A 146 -21.11 2.73 -11.11
N ILE A 147 -20.80 3.37 -9.98
CA ILE A 147 -20.12 2.73 -8.85
C ILE A 147 -21.19 2.27 -7.88
N GLU A 148 -21.37 0.96 -7.77
CA GLU A 148 -22.36 0.33 -6.87
C GLU A 148 -21.70 -0.22 -5.59
N SER A 149 -20.39 -0.45 -5.64
CA SER A 149 -19.58 -0.88 -4.50
C SER A 149 -18.16 -0.34 -4.66
N LEU A 150 -17.48 -0.16 -3.53
CA LEU A 150 -16.06 0.17 -3.45
C LEU A 150 -15.31 -1.12 -3.19
N ALA A 151 -14.53 -1.60 -4.14
CA ALA A 151 -13.60 -2.73 -3.93
C ALA A 151 -12.17 -2.21 -3.97
N LEU A 152 -11.48 -2.31 -2.84
CA LEU A 152 -10.16 -1.71 -2.61
C LEU A 152 -9.12 -2.76 -2.24
N SER A 153 -7.93 -2.65 -2.80
CA SER A 153 -6.76 -3.45 -2.42
C SER A 153 -5.57 -2.58 -2.05
N TYR A 154 -4.74 -3.10 -1.15
CA TYR A 154 -3.51 -2.48 -0.68
C TYR A 154 -2.40 -3.53 -0.59
N GLY A 155 -1.19 -3.15 -0.98
CA GLY A 155 0.01 -3.97 -0.85
C GLY A 155 1.17 -3.17 -0.28
N LEU A 156 1.94 -3.81 0.59
CA LEU A 156 3.23 -3.33 1.07
C LEU A 156 4.18 -4.51 1.17
N SER A 157 5.32 -4.42 0.51
CA SER A 157 6.37 -5.42 0.62
C SER A 157 7.73 -4.74 0.60
N ALA A 158 8.51 -4.99 1.64
CA ALA A 158 9.85 -4.44 1.77
C ALA A 158 10.79 -5.41 2.48
N GLY A 159 12.09 -5.31 2.20
CA GLY A 159 13.09 -6.12 2.87
C GLY A 159 14.43 -5.42 2.98
N TRP A 160 15.19 -5.82 3.99
CA TRP A 160 16.60 -5.45 4.12
C TRP A 160 17.48 -6.48 3.44
N ASP A 161 18.33 -6.00 2.55
CA ASP A 161 19.41 -6.74 1.93
C ASP A 161 20.69 -6.48 2.74
N GLU A 162 20.88 -7.31 3.78
CA GLU A 162 21.99 -7.22 4.75
C GLU A 162 23.38 -7.16 4.11
N PRO A 163 23.74 -8.02 3.13
CA PRO A 163 25.07 -7.98 2.51
C PRO A 163 25.41 -6.64 1.83
N ASN A 164 24.41 -5.93 1.32
CA ASN A 164 24.62 -4.67 0.58
C ASN A 164 24.17 -3.43 1.34
N ASN A 165 23.63 -3.57 2.56
CA ASN A 165 23.02 -2.49 3.35
C ASN A 165 21.98 -1.69 2.56
N ASN A 166 21.04 -2.40 1.92
CA ASN A 166 20.00 -1.81 1.11
C ASN A 166 18.60 -2.07 1.68
N LEU A 167 17.74 -1.06 1.62
CA LEU A 167 16.30 -1.22 1.76
C LEU A 167 15.70 -1.44 0.36
N MET A 168 15.12 -2.61 0.16
CA MET A 168 14.37 -2.99 -1.03
C MET A 168 12.89 -2.74 -0.76
N ILE A 169 12.32 -1.69 -1.35
CA ILE A 169 10.87 -1.49 -1.39
C ILE A 169 10.36 -2.19 -2.64
N ARG A 170 9.80 -3.39 -2.48
CA ARG A 170 9.32 -4.20 -3.60
C ARG A 170 7.97 -3.67 -4.11
N GLU A 171 7.12 -3.24 -3.19
CA GLU A 171 5.77 -2.79 -3.50
C GLU A 171 5.25 -1.86 -2.39
N ILE A 172 4.63 -0.75 -2.81
CA ILE A 172 3.62 0.00 -2.08
C ILE A 172 2.52 0.27 -3.09
N SER A 173 1.40 -0.43 -2.96
CA SER A 173 0.33 -0.40 -3.96
C SER A 173 -1.02 -0.10 -3.35
N PHE A 174 -1.85 0.56 -4.16
CA PHE A 174 -3.25 0.81 -3.89
C PHE A 174 -4.02 0.61 -5.20
N SER A 175 -5.14 -0.12 -5.14
CA SER A 175 -6.01 -0.28 -6.30
C SER A 175 -7.48 -0.21 -5.92
N GLY A 176 -8.28 0.32 -6.85
CA GLY A 176 -9.72 0.37 -6.79
C GLY A 176 -10.32 -0.26 -8.03
N LYS A 177 -11.26 -1.19 -7.85
CA LYS A 177 -11.97 -1.84 -8.95
C LYS A 177 -12.68 -0.80 -9.83
N ASP A 178 -12.49 -0.91 -11.14
CA ASP A 178 -13.07 -0.03 -12.17
C ASP A 178 -12.67 1.46 -11.99
N ILE A 179 -11.59 1.70 -11.24
CA ILE A 179 -10.98 3.02 -11.01
C ILE A 179 -9.55 2.98 -11.57
N GLY A 180 -8.68 2.16 -10.99
CA GLY A 180 -7.28 2.06 -11.37
C GLY A 180 -6.39 1.58 -10.25
N SER A 181 -5.08 1.58 -10.50
CA SER A 181 -4.07 1.24 -9.51
C SER A 181 -2.85 2.15 -9.57
N VAL A 182 -2.22 2.34 -8.41
CA VAL A 182 -0.92 2.97 -8.27
C VAL A 182 -0.01 1.99 -7.56
N ASN A 183 1.20 1.80 -8.09
CA ASN A 183 2.23 0.97 -7.51
C ASN A 183 3.55 1.73 -7.45
N PHE A 184 4.22 1.68 -6.32
CA PHE A 184 5.54 2.24 -6.09
C PHE A 184 6.52 1.12 -5.70
N SER A 185 7.71 1.14 -6.28
CA SER A 185 8.84 0.34 -5.81
C SER A 185 10.11 1.19 -5.80
N GLY A 186 11.11 0.77 -5.04
CA GLY A 186 12.34 1.53 -4.91
C GLY A 186 13.45 0.81 -4.18
N LEU A 187 14.63 1.41 -4.27
CA LEU A 187 15.87 0.95 -3.66
C LEU A 187 16.50 2.14 -2.94
N ALA A 188 16.80 1.97 -1.67
CA ALA A 188 17.63 2.90 -0.90
C ALA A 188 18.87 2.18 -0.38
N SER A 189 20.04 2.82 -0.48
CA SER A 189 21.29 2.35 0.12
C SER A 189 21.51 2.98 1.49
N GLY A 190 22.41 2.38 2.29
CA GLY A 190 22.75 2.88 3.63
C GLY A 190 21.75 2.44 4.70
N PHE A 191 20.87 1.48 4.39
CA PHE A 191 19.98 0.88 5.37
C PHE A 191 20.72 -0.28 6.04
N THR A 192 21.15 -0.07 7.28
CA THR A 192 22.08 -0.94 8.02
C THR A 192 21.43 -1.53 9.28
N GLU A 193 22.19 -2.27 10.10
CA GLU A 193 21.71 -2.84 11.36
C GLU A 193 21.22 -1.79 12.38
N GLU A 194 21.65 -0.54 12.24
CA GLU A 194 21.21 0.61 13.04
C GLU A 194 19.69 0.87 13.02
N PHE A 195 18.96 0.31 12.05
CA PHE A 195 17.50 0.40 11.95
C PHE A 195 16.75 -0.70 12.71
N PHE A 196 17.47 -1.71 13.22
CA PHE A 196 16.93 -2.84 13.97
C PHE A 196 17.17 -2.86 15.50
N PRO A 197 17.58 -1.77 16.19
CA PRO A 197 17.43 -1.65 17.63
C PRO A 197 16.08 -1.01 18.00
N PHE A 198 15.57 -1.28 19.20
CA PHE A 198 14.46 -0.51 19.81
C PHE A 198 14.93 0.86 20.33
N ASP A 199 15.93 1.47 19.67
CA ASP A 199 16.53 2.76 19.99
C ASP A 199 16.22 3.74 18.85
N ILE A 200 15.27 4.64 19.11
CA ILE A 200 14.78 5.61 18.14
C ILE A 200 15.87 6.63 17.80
N ASP A 201 16.73 7.01 18.75
CA ASP A 201 17.78 8.01 18.51
C ASP A 201 18.85 7.46 17.57
N ARG A 202 19.23 6.18 17.75
CA ARG A 202 20.14 5.48 16.85
C ARG A 202 19.55 5.34 15.44
N ALA A 203 18.29 4.95 15.32
CA ALA A 203 17.60 4.86 14.04
C ALA A 203 17.48 6.24 13.35
N GLN A 204 17.17 7.31 14.11
CA GLN A 204 17.11 8.67 13.59
C GLN A 204 18.47 9.16 13.08
N ALA A 205 19.56 8.87 13.80
CA ALA A 205 20.90 9.18 13.33
C ALA A 205 21.24 8.44 12.03
N ALA A 206 20.81 7.19 11.90
CA ALA A 206 21.02 6.38 10.71
C ALA A 206 20.27 6.89 9.47
N LEU A 207 19.16 7.64 9.63
CA LEU A 207 18.43 8.25 8.51
C LEU A 207 19.32 9.14 7.64
N PHE A 208 20.33 9.80 8.21
CA PHE A 208 21.26 10.63 7.46
C PHE A 208 22.20 9.84 6.54
N GLY A 209 22.36 8.54 6.80
CA GLY A 209 23.11 7.61 5.95
C GLY A 209 22.30 7.04 4.79
N LEU A 210 20.97 7.23 4.77
CA LEU A 210 20.11 6.73 3.70
C LEU A 210 20.27 7.55 2.43
N ALA A 211 20.27 6.85 1.31
CA ALA A 211 20.23 7.48 0.00
C ALA A 211 19.37 6.71 -1.00
N GLY A 212 18.47 7.42 -1.69
CA GLY A 212 17.63 6.87 -2.75
C GLY A 212 18.47 6.54 -3.99
N ARG A 213 18.38 5.31 -4.48
CA ARG A 213 19.10 4.82 -5.67
C ARG A 213 18.18 4.77 -6.88
N GLU A 214 16.99 4.22 -6.71
CA GLU A 214 16.02 4.02 -7.77
C GLU A 214 14.61 4.07 -7.19
N VAL A 215 13.70 4.68 -7.94
CA VAL A 215 12.26 4.58 -7.70
C VAL A 215 11.54 4.30 -9.01
N LYS A 216 10.46 3.53 -8.93
CA LYS A 216 9.55 3.25 -10.03
C LYS A 216 8.12 3.49 -9.55
N LEU A 217 7.40 4.32 -10.27
CA LEU A 217 5.98 4.58 -10.11
C LEU A 217 5.24 4.03 -11.32
N THR A 218 4.23 3.20 -11.11
CA THR A 218 3.33 2.72 -12.15
C THR A 218 1.92 3.14 -11.78
N ILE A 219 1.24 3.82 -12.70
CA ILE A 219 -0.16 4.22 -12.60
C ILE A 219 -0.91 3.49 -13.71
N LYS A 220 -1.98 2.81 -13.37
CA LYS A 220 -2.87 2.16 -14.32
C LYS A 220 -4.27 2.76 -14.21
N ASP A 221 -4.78 3.30 -15.29
CA ASP A 221 -6.20 3.67 -15.39
C ASP A 221 -7.02 2.43 -15.71
N GLU A 222 -8.04 2.16 -14.89
CA GLU A 222 -8.99 1.05 -15.13
C GLU A 222 -10.42 1.59 -15.19
N GLY A 223 -10.59 2.87 -15.55
CA GLY A 223 -11.89 3.51 -15.68
C GLY A 223 -12.02 4.86 -14.98
N LEU A 224 -11.04 5.28 -14.16
CA LEU A 224 -11.08 6.58 -13.45
C LEU A 224 -11.18 7.74 -14.45
N MET A 225 -10.36 7.78 -15.49
CA MET A 225 -10.39 8.86 -16.48
C MET A 225 -11.73 8.89 -17.22
N ALA A 226 -12.28 7.72 -17.58
CA ALA A 226 -13.59 7.64 -18.21
C ALA A 226 -14.71 8.18 -17.29
N LYS A 227 -14.67 7.86 -15.99
CA LYS A 227 -15.61 8.38 -15.00
C LYS A 227 -15.45 9.88 -14.78
N ALA A 228 -14.22 10.40 -14.73
CA ALA A 228 -13.95 11.83 -14.61
C ALA A 228 -14.47 12.62 -15.82
N ILE A 229 -14.24 12.10 -17.04
CA ILE A 229 -14.78 12.68 -18.29
C ILE A 229 -16.31 12.68 -18.26
N LYS A 230 -16.93 11.58 -17.82
CA LYS A 230 -18.39 11.49 -17.70
C LYS A 230 -18.94 12.51 -16.70
N LEU A 231 -18.30 12.67 -15.53
CA LEU A 231 -18.72 13.65 -14.53
C LEU A 231 -18.66 15.07 -15.09
N TYR A 232 -17.52 15.46 -15.66
CA TYR A 232 -17.32 16.78 -16.24
C TYR A 232 -18.30 17.07 -17.40
N SER A 233 -18.55 16.06 -18.23
CA SER A 233 -19.56 16.09 -19.31
C SER A 233 -20.96 16.41 -18.77
N LEU A 234 -21.38 15.73 -17.69
CA LEU A 234 -22.68 15.95 -17.04
C LEU A 234 -22.80 17.36 -16.44
N GLU A 235 -21.75 17.85 -15.80
CA GLU A 235 -21.72 19.18 -15.15
C GLU A 235 -21.69 20.33 -16.15
N ASN A 236 -20.98 20.17 -17.26
CA ASN A 236 -20.72 21.24 -18.23
C ASN A 236 -21.58 21.14 -19.49
N HIS A 237 -22.48 20.16 -19.57
CA HIS A 237 -23.34 19.90 -20.73
C HIS A 237 -22.55 19.74 -22.05
N MET A 238 -21.34 19.18 -21.96
CA MET A 238 -20.48 18.86 -23.09
C MET A 238 -20.62 17.38 -23.43
N SER A 239 -20.39 16.98 -24.68
CA SER A 239 -20.21 15.56 -24.98
C SER A 239 -18.86 15.05 -24.43
N GLU A 240 -18.78 13.78 -24.05
CA GLU A 240 -17.52 13.18 -23.58
C GLU A 240 -16.37 13.33 -24.60
N ALA A 241 -16.69 13.33 -25.89
CA ALA A 241 -15.71 13.54 -26.96
C ALA A 241 -15.14 14.97 -26.95
N GLU A 242 -15.98 15.97 -26.72
CA GLU A 242 -15.54 17.38 -26.59
C GLU A 242 -14.69 17.58 -25.34
N VAL A 243 -15.04 16.93 -24.23
CA VAL A 243 -14.25 16.95 -22.98
C VAL A 243 -12.86 16.35 -23.21
N ARG A 244 -12.78 15.16 -23.83
CA ARG A 244 -11.50 14.52 -24.19
C ARG A 244 -10.66 15.43 -25.07
N ALA A 245 -11.24 15.97 -26.15
CA ALA A 245 -10.53 16.85 -27.06
C ALA A 245 -9.96 18.09 -26.34
N THR A 246 -10.75 18.69 -25.45
CA THR A 246 -10.33 19.86 -24.66
C THR A 246 -9.21 19.49 -23.69
N LEU A 247 -9.34 18.38 -22.96
CA LEU A 247 -8.33 17.89 -22.03
C LEU A 247 -7.00 17.64 -22.74
N THR A 248 -7.03 16.90 -23.86
CA THR A 248 -5.83 16.61 -24.66
C THR A 248 -5.20 17.89 -25.21
N LEU A 249 -6.00 18.85 -25.66
CA LEU A 249 -5.48 20.14 -26.17
C LEU A 249 -4.74 20.91 -25.07
N VAL A 250 -5.37 21.09 -23.91
CA VAL A 250 -4.80 21.82 -22.78
C VAL A 250 -3.56 21.11 -22.24
N ALA A 251 -3.65 19.79 -22.06
CA ALA A 251 -2.52 18.99 -21.61
C ALA A 251 -1.34 19.11 -22.56
N ASN A 252 -1.55 18.96 -23.88
CA ASN A 252 -0.48 19.10 -24.86
C ASN A 252 0.16 20.48 -24.83
N ALA A 253 -0.63 21.56 -24.68
CA ALA A 253 -0.06 22.91 -24.59
C ALA A 253 0.87 23.06 -23.37
N LEU A 254 0.44 22.60 -22.20
CA LEU A 254 1.24 22.64 -20.96
C LEU A 254 2.49 21.75 -21.06
N LEU A 255 2.32 20.54 -21.59
CA LEU A 255 3.39 19.56 -21.76
C LEU A 255 4.47 20.07 -22.71
N GLN A 256 4.10 20.71 -23.82
CA GLN A 256 5.05 21.30 -24.76
C GLN A 256 5.85 22.45 -24.14
N GLN A 257 5.24 23.24 -23.25
CA GLN A 257 5.98 24.26 -22.51
C GLN A 257 7.06 23.63 -21.61
N VAL A 258 6.71 22.60 -20.84
CA VAL A 258 7.65 21.88 -19.97
C VAL A 258 8.79 21.27 -20.79
N ALA A 259 8.47 20.61 -21.90
CA ALA A 259 9.46 20.03 -22.81
C ALA A 259 10.44 21.09 -23.37
N ALA A 260 9.93 22.26 -23.75
CA ALA A 260 10.75 23.35 -24.28
C ALA A 260 11.71 23.94 -23.23
N GLU A 261 11.23 24.09 -21.98
CA GLU A 261 12.04 24.59 -20.88
C GLU A 261 13.02 23.53 -20.35
N GLN A 262 12.68 22.24 -20.49
CA GLN A 262 13.39 21.13 -19.85
C GLN A 262 13.56 19.94 -20.79
N PRO A 263 14.56 19.96 -21.69
CA PRO A 263 14.78 18.89 -22.66
C PRO A 263 14.99 17.50 -22.03
N LYS A 264 15.51 17.44 -20.79
CA LYS A 264 15.68 16.19 -20.04
C LYS A 264 14.36 15.47 -19.73
N LEU A 265 13.25 16.19 -19.70
CA LEU A 265 11.93 15.64 -19.42
C LEU A 265 11.17 15.25 -20.68
N GLN A 266 11.74 15.44 -21.88
CA GLN A 266 11.05 15.18 -23.15
C GLN A 266 10.39 13.79 -23.19
N ASN A 267 11.11 12.74 -22.80
CA ASN A 267 10.57 11.38 -22.77
C ASN A 267 9.40 11.24 -21.76
N ALA A 268 9.52 11.86 -20.58
CA ALA A 268 8.46 11.85 -19.57
C ALA A 268 7.20 12.59 -20.04
N VAL A 269 7.40 13.76 -20.68
CA VAL A 269 6.33 14.57 -21.27
C VAL A 269 5.59 13.80 -22.37
N GLU A 270 6.31 13.10 -23.24
CA GLU A 270 5.71 12.28 -24.30
C GLU A 270 4.89 11.11 -23.76
N ALA A 271 5.42 10.39 -22.75
CA ALA A 271 4.70 9.30 -22.11
C ALA A 271 3.42 9.80 -21.42
N LEU A 272 3.51 10.91 -20.67
CA LEU A 272 2.35 11.51 -20.01
C LEU A 272 1.31 11.99 -21.01
N GLY A 273 1.72 12.60 -22.13
CA GLY A 273 0.80 13.01 -23.20
C GLY A 273 0.05 11.84 -23.84
N ARG A 274 0.73 10.70 -24.04
CA ARG A 274 0.10 9.45 -24.52
C ARG A 274 -0.90 8.92 -23.50
N PHE A 275 -0.51 8.81 -22.23
CA PHE A 275 -1.39 8.36 -21.15
C PHE A 275 -2.65 9.24 -21.00
N ILE A 276 -2.54 10.56 -21.13
CA ILE A 276 -3.71 11.46 -21.07
C ILE A 276 -4.65 11.23 -22.26
N SER A 277 -4.09 10.97 -23.45
CA SER A 277 -4.86 10.79 -24.68
C SER A 277 -5.55 9.42 -24.74
N THR A 278 -4.82 8.38 -24.31
CA THR A 278 -5.27 6.99 -24.25
C THR A 278 -4.83 6.42 -22.89
N PRO A 279 -5.65 6.58 -21.83
CA PRO A 279 -5.29 6.12 -20.50
C PRO A 279 -5.29 4.59 -20.43
N GLU A 280 -4.11 4.03 -20.20
CA GLU A 280 -3.94 2.62 -19.85
C GLU A 280 -2.92 2.52 -18.72
N THR A 281 -1.62 2.44 -19.03
CA THR A 281 -0.56 2.34 -18.02
C THR A 281 0.50 3.38 -18.25
N LEU A 282 0.82 4.19 -17.24
CA LEU A 282 1.98 5.08 -17.19
C LEU A 282 3.00 4.51 -16.20
N THR A 283 4.23 4.30 -16.64
CA THR A 283 5.35 3.94 -15.78
C THR A 283 6.40 5.03 -15.83
N VAL A 284 6.85 5.49 -14.66
CA VAL A 284 7.94 6.46 -14.49
C VAL A 284 9.00 5.83 -13.60
N THR A 285 10.24 5.85 -14.05
CA THR A 285 11.41 5.38 -13.29
C THR A 285 12.39 6.53 -13.15
N ALA A 286 12.87 6.77 -11.94
CA ALA A 286 13.93 7.73 -11.67
C ALA A 286 15.10 7.01 -10.98
N LYS A 287 16.30 7.15 -11.54
CA LYS A 287 17.53 6.53 -11.04
C LYS A 287 18.56 7.58 -10.71
N SER A 288 19.17 7.52 -9.53
CA SER A 288 20.24 8.43 -9.16
C SER A 288 21.48 8.17 -10.03
N THR A 289 22.07 9.24 -10.55
CA THR A 289 23.30 9.18 -11.36
C THR A 289 24.57 9.12 -10.50
N GLY A 290 24.49 9.53 -9.23
CA GLY A 290 25.61 9.50 -8.29
C GLY A 290 25.89 8.10 -7.76
N ALA A 291 27.15 7.79 -7.44
CA ALA A 291 27.55 6.51 -6.84
C ALA A 291 26.89 6.25 -5.48
N ASN A 292 26.61 7.32 -4.73
CA ASN A 292 26.07 7.25 -3.36
C ASN A 292 24.55 7.47 -3.29
N GLY A 293 23.84 7.57 -4.42
CA GLY A 293 22.39 7.89 -4.40
C GLY A 293 22.08 9.36 -4.08
N LEU A 294 20.80 9.64 -3.81
CA LEU A 294 20.29 10.92 -3.33
C LEU A 294 20.06 10.87 -1.83
N GLY A 295 20.85 11.62 -1.07
CA GLY A 295 20.72 11.66 0.39
C GLY A 295 19.59 12.59 0.86
N LEU A 296 19.30 12.56 2.16
CA LEU A 296 18.29 13.42 2.78
C LEU A 296 18.51 14.92 2.48
N LEU A 297 19.77 15.39 2.48
CA LEU A 297 20.09 16.79 2.18
C LEU A 297 19.75 17.19 0.75
N ASP A 298 19.90 16.28 -0.22
CA ASP A 298 19.49 16.52 -1.60
C ASP A 298 17.98 16.65 -1.70
N LEU A 299 17.24 15.81 -0.97
CA LEU A 299 15.77 15.84 -0.92
C LEU A 299 15.24 17.09 -0.21
N VAL A 300 15.88 17.51 0.88
CA VAL A 300 15.55 18.76 1.58
C VAL A 300 15.78 19.96 0.67
N ALA A 301 16.92 20.03 -0.04
CA ALA A 301 17.17 21.10 -1.00
C ALA A 301 16.13 21.11 -2.14
N ALA A 302 15.70 19.92 -2.57
CA ALA A 302 14.69 19.76 -3.61
C ALA A 302 13.24 20.05 -3.15
N SER A 303 12.99 20.15 -1.85
CA SER A 303 11.63 20.40 -1.33
C SER A 303 11.06 21.75 -1.76
N ASP A 304 11.92 22.79 -1.81
CA ASP A 304 11.55 24.11 -2.31
C ASP A 304 11.60 24.20 -3.85
N ASN A 305 12.50 23.43 -4.47
CA ASN A 305 12.66 23.40 -5.92
C ASN A 305 13.04 22.00 -6.43
N PRO A 306 12.05 21.18 -6.84
CA PRO A 306 12.27 19.81 -7.32
C PRO A 306 13.20 19.71 -8.54
N MET A 307 13.32 20.80 -9.32
CA MET A 307 14.16 20.84 -10.52
C MET A 307 15.64 20.65 -10.23
N LEU A 308 16.08 20.91 -8.99
CA LEU A 308 17.45 20.67 -8.54
C LEU A 308 17.85 19.20 -8.59
N LEU A 309 16.89 18.27 -8.66
CA LEU A 309 17.17 16.84 -8.79
C LEU A 309 17.46 16.41 -10.23
N LEU A 310 17.05 17.17 -11.26
CA LEU A 310 17.14 16.72 -12.66
C LEU A 310 18.57 16.53 -13.16
N ASP A 311 19.57 17.13 -12.51
CA ASP A 311 20.98 16.89 -12.79
C ASP A 311 21.55 15.67 -12.06
N LYS A 312 20.80 15.15 -11.09
CA LYS A 312 21.20 14.05 -10.21
C LYS A 312 20.42 12.76 -10.46
N VAL A 313 19.44 12.78 -11.37
CA VAL A 313 18.65 11.61 -11.77
C VAL A 313 18.56 11.44 -13.27
N ASP A 314 18.52 10.19 -13.71
CA ASP A 314 18.01 9.77 -15.01
C ASP A 314 16.52 9.43 -14.86
N ILE A 315 15.67 10.06 -15.68
CA ILE A 315 14.22 9.86 -15.64
C ILE A 315 13.79 9.22 -16.95
N GLN A 316 13.08 8.10 -16.83
CA GLN A 316 12.50 7.40 -17.96
C GLN A 316 11.02 7.20 -17.70
N ALA A 317 10.20 7.40 -18.73
CA ALA A 317 8.79 7.09 -18.67
C ALA A 317 8.30 6.41 -19.94
N THR A 318 7.32 5.54 -19.75
CA THR A 318 6.63 4.81 -20.82
C THR A 318 5.15 4.85 -20.56
N ALA A 319 4.37 4.97 -21.64
CA ALA A 319 2.93 4.77 -21.61
C ALA A 319 2.55 3.75 -22.68
N GLU A 320 1.63 2.86 -22.31
CA GLU A 320 0.99 1.88 -23.19
C GLU A 320 -0.31 2.46 -23.75
#